data_AF-A0A4S8KVD8-F1
#
_entry.id   AF-A0A4S8KVD8-F1
#
_cell.length_a   1.000
_cell.length_b   1.000
_cell.length_c   1.000
_cell.angle_alpha   90.00
_cell.angle_beta   90.00
_cell.angle_gamma   90.00
#
_symmetry.space_group_name_H-M   'P 1'
#
loop_
_entity.id
_entity.type
_entity.pdbx_description
1 polymer ?
#
loop_
_entity_poly.entity_id
_entity_poly.type
_entity_poly.pdbx_seq_one_letter_code
_entity_poly.pdbx_strand_id
1 'polypeptide(L)'
;YLLEEKIQVPPNAEFTKYIHNRSPLPNIPPADPEYNVALFLCAVHHLQYEKTYKLDYVSGFQGYGGLLTDAQIMTVSCLLPTLFGDGNIDKCFKKFPKEHLCKDLCRWMGLQPYVTLSNETEP
;
A
#
# COMPACT_ATOMS: atom_id res chain seq x y z
N TYR A 1 -23.07 -0.84 14.14
CA TYR A 1 -22.00 0.18 14.11
C TYR A 1 -20.70 -0.46 14.60
N LEU A 2 -19.57 0.00 14.09
CA LEU A 2 -18.24 -0.37 14.58
C LEU A 2 -17.74 0.76 15.49
N LEU A 3 -17.03 0.41 16.57
CA LEU A 3 -16.45 1.35 17.53
C LEU A 3 -14.95 1.11 17.59
N GLU A 4 -14.16 2.18 17.57
CA GLU A 4 -12.71 2.15 17.70
C GLU A 4 -12.19 3.30 18.57
N GLU A 5 -10.94 3.18 19.02
CA GLU A 5 -10.29 4.24 19.79
C GLU A 5 -10.03 5.47 18.91
N LYS A 6 -10.38 6.66 19.43
CA LYS A 6 -10.15 7.91 18.70
C LYS A 6 -8.65 8.23 18.68
N ILE A 7 -8.07 8.20 17.48
CA ILE A 7 -6.72 8.72 17.23
C ILE A 7 -6.71 10.24 17.52
N GLN A 8 -5.90 10.66 18.49
CA GLN A 8 -5.79 12.06 18.88
C GLN A 8 -4.81 12.79 17.95
N VAL A 9 -5.34 13.66 17.10
CA VAL A 9 -4.54 14.51 16.21
C VAL A 9 -4.42 15.91 16.84
N PRO A 10 -3.19 16.41 17.10
CA PRO A 10 -2.97 17.76 17.62
C PRO A 10 -3.53 18.85 16.68
N PRO A 11 -3.85 20.06 17.19
CA PRO A 11 -4.46 21.13 16.38
C PRO A 11 -3.68 21.58 15.14
N ASN A 12 -2.36 21.37 15.12
CA ASN A 12 -1.46 21.77 14.02
C ASN A 12 -0.92 20.56 13.24
N ALA A 13 -1.63 19.43 13.30
CA ALA A 13 -1.29 18.22 12.59
C ALA A 13 -2.50 17.68 11.84
N GLU A 14 -2.26 16.79 10.89
CA GLU A 14 -3.32 16.23 10.05
C GLU A 14 -3.33 14.71 10.14
N PHE A 15 -4.53 14.15 10.04
CA PHE A 15 -4.69 12.73 9.76
C PHE A 15 -4.26 12.46 8.32
N THR A 16 -3.27 11.59 8.13
CA THR A 16 -2.60 11.41 6.86
C THR A 16 -3.04 10.14 6.18
N LYS A 17 -3.41 10.24 4.91
CA LYS A 17 -3.57 9.08 4.02
C LYS A 17 -2.26 8.80 3.30
N TYR A 18 -1.50 7.85 3.83
CA TYR A 18 -0.17 7.51 3.34
C TYR A 18 -0.21 6.82 1.98
N ILE A 19 -1.15 5.90 1.78
CA ILE A 19 -1.32 5.16 0.52
C ILE A 19 -2.80 4.98 0.18
N HIS A 20 -3.16 5.16 -1.09
CA HIS A 20 -4.53 4.91 -1.56
C HIS A 20 -4.69 3.45 -2.00
N ASN A 21 -5.83 2.80 -1.73
CA ASN A 21 -6.15 1.46 -2.25
C ASN A 21 -6.21 1.35 -3.80
N ARG A 22 -6.00 2.47 -4.51
CA ARG A 22 -5.97 2.58 -5.97
C ARG A 22 -4.55 2.68 -6.54
N SER A 23 -3.54 2.84 -5.69
CA SER A 23 -2.15 3.03 -6.11
C SER A 23 -1.20 2.42 -5.08
N PRO A 24 -0.15 1.70 -5.50
CA PRO A 24 0.88 1.19 -4.59
C PRO A 24 1.92 2.25 -4.18
N LEU A 25 1.71 3.52 -4.56
CA LEU A 25 2.66 4.61 -4.38
C LEU A 25 2.32 5.49 -3.16
N PRO A 26 3.31 6.21 -2.60
CA PRO A 26 3.06 7.21 -1.57
C PRO A 26 2.07 8.27 -2.06
N ASN A 27 1.10 8.61 -1.23
CA ASN A 27 0.10 9.64 -1.49
C ASN A 27 0.46 11.00 -0.86
N ILE A 28 1.70 11.13 -0.35
CA ILE A 28 2.25 12.35 0.23
C ILE A 28 3.53 12.78 -0.51
N PRO A 29 3.83 14.08 -0.57
CA PRO A 29 4.96 14.58 -1.35
C PRO A 29 6.31 14.25 -0.67
N PRO A 30 7.41 14.12 -1.42
CA PRO A 30 8.73 13.83 -0.84
C PRO A 30 9.26 14.86 0.16
N ALA A 31 8.75 16.09 0.14
CA ALA A 31 9.11 17.15 1.08
C ALA A 31 8.40 17.01 2.45
N ASP A 32 7.40 16.13 2.54
CA ASP A 32 6.65 15.88 3.77
C ASP A 32 7.52 15.06 4.76
N PRO A 33 7.60 15.46 6.05
CA PRO A 33 8.31 14.69 7.08
C PRO A 33 7.86 13.22 7.18
N GLU A 34 6.58 12.94 6.89
CA GLU A 34 5.98 11.62 6.95
C GLU A 34 6.26 10.77 5.69
N TYR A 35 6.93 11.31 4.67
CA TYR A 35 7.19 10.61 3.41
C TYR A 35 7.90 9.27 3.61
N ASN A 36 8.84 9.20 4.56
CA ASN A 36 9.55 7.95 4.88
C ASN A 36 8.62 6.88 5.47
N VAL A 37 7.58 7.28 6.22
CA VAL A 37 6.54 6.36 6.70
C VAL A 37 5.76 5.82 5.52
N ALA A 38 5.36 6.67 4.55
CA ALA A 38 4.70 6.19 3.34
C ALA A 38 5.57 5.25 2.51
N LEU A 39 6.89 5.51 2.38
CA LEU A 39 7.82 4.60 1.71
C LEU A 39 7.94 3.26 2.43
N PHE A 40 7.99 3.27 3.76
CA PHE A 40 8.01 2.05 4.56
C PHE A 40 6.73 1.24 4.34
N LEU A 41 5.57 1.90 4.36
CA LEU A 41 4.28 1.26 4.12
C LEU A 41 4.16 0.70 2.68
N CYS A 42 4.74 1.38 1.67
CA CYS A 42 4.84 0.83 0.33
C CYS A 42 5.67 -0.47 0.31
N ALA A 43 6.77 -0.52 1.06
CA ALA A 43 7.57 -1.74 1.19
C ALA A 43 6.80 -2.85 1.93
N VAL A 44 5.98 -2.49 2.93
CA VAL A 44 5.09 -3.44 3.63
C VAL A 44 4.06 -4.05 2.68
N HIS A 45 3.45 -3.28 1.75
CA HIS A 45 2.57 -3.86 0.72
C HIS A 45 3.27 -4.99 -0.04
N HIS A 46 4.48 -4.71 -0.52
CA HIS A 46 5.25 -5.66 -1.31
C HIS A 46 5.65 -6.87 -0.47
N LEU A 47 6.10 -6.66 0.77
CA LEU A 47 6.42 -7.73 1.69
C LEU A 47 5.21 -8.65 1.90
N GLN A 48 4.04 -8.09 2.20
CA GLN A 48 2.82 -8.86 2.41
C GLN A 48 2.43 -9.63 1.16
N TYR A 49 2.44 -8.98 0.00
CA TYR A 49 2.13 -9.61 -1.28
C TYR A 49 3.02 -10.82 -1.57
N GLU A 50 4.32 -10.76 -1.31
CA GLU A 50 5.21 -11.92 -1.48
C GLU A 50 4.99 -12.98 -0.39
N LYS A 51 4.80 -12.57 0.88
CA LYS A 51 4.64 -13.50 2.00
C LYS A 51 3.32 -14.26 1.97
N THR A 52 2.30 -13.71 1.34
CA THR A 52 0.97 -14.34 1.18
C THR A 52 0.88 -15.13 -0.12
N TYR A 53 2.00 -15.38 -0.79
CA TYR A 53 2.05 -16.05 -2.10
C TYR A 53 1.18 -15.34 -3.14
N LYS A 54 1.15 -14.01 -3.10
CA LYS A 54 0.47 -13.14 -4.06
C LYS A 54 -1.04 -13.28 -4.02
N LEU A 55 -1.59 -13.65 -2.86
CA LEU A 55 -3.02 -13.80 -2.63
C LEU A 55 -3.64 -12.54 -2.03
N ASP A 56 -2.92 -11.86 -1.15
CA ASP A 56 -3.40 -10.65 -0.49
C ASP A 56 -2.28 -9.68 -0.09
N TYR A 57 -2.66 -8.43 0.14
CA TYR A 57 -1.84 -7.44 0.84
C TYR A 57 -2.73 -6.37 1.47
N VAL A 58 -2.25 -5.71 2.51
CA VAL A 58 -2.97 -4.58 3.12
C VAL A 58 -2.67 -3.32 2.33
N SER A 59 -3.65 -2.44 2.19
CA SER A 59 -3.57 -1.15 1.51
C SER A 59 -4.41 -0.10 2.21
N GLY A 60 -4.54 1.09 1.62
CA GLY A 60 -5.36 2.16 2.18
C GLY A 60 -4.82 2.73 3.50
N PHE A 61 -3.52 2.56 3.79
CA PHE A 61 -2.94 2.99 5.06
C PHE A 61 -3.17 4.48 5.30
N GLN A 62 -3.82 4.78 6.42
CA GLN A 62 -4.11 6.13 6.87
C GLN A 62 -4.15 6.18 8.39
N GLY A 63 -3.79 7.32 8.97
CA GLY A 63 -3.61 7.42 10.40
C GLY A 63 -2.86 8.66 10.85
N TYR A 64 -2.36 8.63 12.08
CA TYR A 64 -1.54 9.67 12.65
C TYR A 64 -0.66 9.14 13.79
N GLY A 65 0.54 9.68 13.95
CA GLY A 65 1.40 9.42 15.12
C GLY A 65 1.84 7.95 15.25
N GLY A 66 2.00 7.24 14.13
CA GLY A 66 2.36 5.82 14.12
C GLY A 66 1.19 4.85 14.32
N LEU A 67 -0.03 5.37 14.53
CA LEU A 67 -1.26 4.57 14.54
C LEU A 67 -1.91 4.60 13.16
N LEU A 68 -2.41 3.45 12.69
CA LEU A 68 -3.13 3.30 11.42
C LEU A 68 -4.54 2.76 11.69
N THR A 69 -5.50 3.18 10.88
CA THR A 69 -6.89 2.69 10.91
C THR A 69 -7.45 2.56 9.49
N ASP A 70 -8.64 1.97 9.36
CA ASP A 70 -9.42 1.88 8.11
C ASP A 70 -8.63 1.28 6.93
N ALA A 71 -7.76 0.32 7.23
CA ALA A 71 -6.97 -0.36 6.20
C ALA A 71 -7.85 -1.22 5.29
N GLN A 72 -7.47 -1.34 4.03
CA GLN A 72 -8.14 -2.16 3.04
C GLN A 72 -7.31 -3.39 2.68
N ILE A 73 -7.84 -4.59 2.88
CA ILE A 73 -7.19 -5.80 2.38
C ILE A 73 -7.52 -5.96 0.89
N MET A 74 -6.47 -5.97 0.07
CA MET A 74 -6.53 -6.18 -1.37
C MET A 74 -6.29 -7.66 -1.64
N THR A 75 -7.20 -8.31 -2.35
CA THR A 75 -7.19 -9.77 -2.55
C THR A 75 -7.46 -10.16 -4.00
N VAL A 76 -6.99 -11.36 -4.36
CA VAL A 76 -7.29 -11.99 -5.65
C VAL A 76 -8.78 -12.40 -5.73
N SER A 77 -9.59 -11.51 -6.28
CA SER A 77 -11.06 -11.65 -6.26
C SER A 77 -11.60 -12.88 -7.01
N CYS A 78 -10.84 -13.45 -7.96
CA CYS A 78 -11.28 -14.61 -8.73
C CYS A 78 -11.09 -15.95 -7.99
N LEU A 79 -10.33 -15.99 -6.90
CA LEU A 79 -10.07 -17.23 -6.14
C LEU A 79 -10.80 -17.27 -4.81
N LEU A 80 -11.37 -16.16 -4.35
CA LEU A 80 -12.02 -16.07 -3.05
C LEU A 80 -13.54 -15.90 -3.22
N PRO A 81 -14.37 -16.70 -2.51
CA PRO A 81 -15.82 -16.59 -2.59
C PRO A 81 -16.34 -15.30 -1.94
N THR A 82 -15.55 -14.68 -1.06
CA THR A 82 -15.89 -13.47 -0.32
C THR A 82 -14.67 -12.56 -0.20
N LEU A 83 -14.91 -11.25 -0.22
CA LEU A 83 -13.90 -10.22 -0.02
C LEU A 83 -13.95 -9.74 1.44
N PHE A 84 -12.83 -9.22 1.95
CA PHE A 84 -12.76 -8.64 3.30
C PHE A 84 -13.53 -7.32 3.44
N GLY A 85 -13.72 -6.61 2.32
CA GLY A 85 -14.50 -5.37 2.29
C GLY A 85 -14.63 -4.81 0.87
N ASP A 86 -15.59 -3.91 0.70
CA ASP A 86 -15.98 -3.36 -0.61
C ASP A 86 -14.91 -2.45 -1.25
N GLY A 87 -13.91 -2.02 -0.49
CA GLY A 87 -12.80 -1.25 -1.02
C GLY A 87 -11.76 -2.08 -1.80
N ASN A 88 -11.96 -3.39 -1.96
CA ASN A 88 -11.10 -4.24 -2.78
C ASN A 88 -11.30 -3.96 -4.27
N ILE A 89 -10.24 -3.48 -4.94
CA ILE A 89 -10.28 -3.13 -6.37
C ILE A 89 -9.42 -4.13 -7.15
N ASP A 90 -10.05 -5.14 -7.75
CA ASP A 90 -9.37 -6.24 -8.48
C ASP A 90 -8.39 -5.74 -9.56
N LYS A 91 -8.77 -4.70 -10.30
CA LYS A 91 -7.90 -4.08 -11.30
C LYS A 91 -6.60 -3.53 -10.70
N CYS A 92 -6.67 -2.93 -9.51
CA CYS A 92 -5.50 -2.41 -8.81
C CYS A 92 -4.66 -3.54 -8.22
N PHE A 93 -5.29 -4.60 -7.68
CA PHE A 93 -4.59 -5.80 -7.24
C PHE A 93 -3.73 -6.41 -8.37
N LYS A 94 -4.32 -6.63 -9.55
CA LYS A 94 -3.63 -7.19 -10.73
C LYS A 94 -2.50 -6.31 -11.26
N LYS A 95 -2.62 -4.99 -11.09
CA LYS A 95 -1.60 -4.03 -11.53
C LYS A 95 -0.50 -3.81 -10.49
N PHE A 96 -0.68 -4.28 -9.25
CA PHE A 96 0.26 -4.04 -8.16
C PHE A 96 1.73 -4.33 -8.53
N PRO A 97 2.09 -5.50 -9.10
CA PRO A 97 3.49 -5.78 -9.44
C PRO A 97 4.05 -4.88 -10.56
N LYS A 98 3.19 -4.29 -11.38
CA LYS A 98 3.59 -3.40 -12.49
C LYS A 98 3.75 -1.95 -12.04
N GLU A 99 2.92 -1.51 -11.09
CA GLU A 99 2.88 -0.13 -10.63
C GLU A 99 3.71 0.11 -9.36
N HIS A 100 3.98 -0.93 -8.57
CA HIS A 100 4.80 -0.81 -7.36
C HIS A 100 6.25 -0.48 -7.70
N LEU A 101 6.76 0.60 -7.10
CA LEU A 101 8.15 1.01 -7.25
C LEU A 101 8.97 0.53 -6.06
N CYS A 102 9.81 -0.48 -6.29
CA CYS A 102 10.75 -0.96 -5.28
C CYS A 102 11.80 0.11 -4.98
N LYS A 103 11.83 0.55 -3.72
CA LYS A 103 12.86 1.46 -3.20
C LYS A 103 13.78 0.76 -2.21
N ASP A 104 14.64 1.52 -1.55
CA ASP A 104 15.66 1.00 -0.64
C ASP A 104 15.07 0.21 0.53
N LEU A 105 13.87 0.57 1.01
CA LEU A 105 13.20 -0.19 2.07
C LEU A 105 12.75 -1.58 1.60
N CYS A 106 12.31 -1.74 0.34
CA CYS A 106 12.01 -3.07 -0.21
C CYS A 106 13.27 -3.93 -0.29
N ARG A 107 14.39 -3.34 -0.74
CA ARG A 107 15.70 -4.02 -0.80
C ARG A 107 16.20 -4.40 0.59
N TRP A 108 16.05 -3.50 1.56
CA TRP A 108 16.39 -3.75 2.96
C TRP A 108 15.56 -4.90 3.55
N MET A 109 14.28 -5.02 3.15
CA MET A 109 13.43 -6.17 3.50
C MET A 109 13.76 -7.46 2.72
N GLY A 110 14.78 -7.46 1.85
CA GLY A 110 15.19 -8.62 1.05
C GLY A 110 14.27 -8.94 -0.13
N LEU A 111 13.44 -7.98 -0.56
CA LEU A 111 12.49 -8.15 -1.66
C LEU A 111 13.18 -7.89 -3.01
N GLN A 112 12.79 -8.69 -4.01
CA GLN A 112 13.29 -8.53 -5.37
C GLN A 112 12.43 -7.50 -6.12
N PRO A 113 13.05 -6.55 -6.85
CA PRO A 113 12.30 -5.66 -7.72
C PRO A 113 11.47 -6.43 -8.73
N TYR A 114 10.25 -5.96 -9.00
CA TYR A 114 9.49 -6.44 -10.14
C TYR A 114 10.16 -6.01 -11.45
N VAL A 115 10.25 -6.93 -12.42
CA VAL A 115 10.83 -6.61 -13.73
C VAL A 115 9.89 -5.66 -14.45
N THR A 116 10.25 -4.39 -14.51
CA THR A 116 9.66 -3.46 -15.47
C THR A 116 10.22 -3.85 -16.84
N LEU A 117 9.37 -4.31 -17.76
CA LEU A 117 9.75 -4.38 -19.17
C LEU A 117 10.10 -2.96 -19.62
N SER A 118 11.38 -2.62 -19.61
CA SER A 118 11.86 -1.38 -20.21
C SER A 118 11.76 -1.53 -21.72
N ASN A 119 10.76 -0.88 -22.31
CA ASN A 119 10.57 -0.52 -23.72
C ASN A 119 11.35 -1.34 -24.74
N GLU A 120 10.65 -2.21 -25.46
CA GLU A 120 11.00 -2.50 -26.85
C GLU A 120 11.05 -1.14 -27.58
N THR A 121 12.24 -0.78 -28.07
CA THR A 121 12.42 0.26 -29.07
C THR A 121 11.53 -0.04 -30.27
N GLU A 122 10.48 0.76 -30.49
CA GLU A 122 9.78 0.79 -31.77
C GLU A 122 10.76 1.25 -32.88
N PRO A 123 10.69 0.64 -34.08
CA PRO A 123 11.57 0.95 -35.21
C PRO A 123 11.34 2.33 -35.82
#